data_AF-A0AA95KVG6-F1
#
_entry.id   AF-A0AA95KVG6-F1
#
_cell.length_a   1.000
_cell.length_b   1.000
_cell.length_c   1.000
_cell.angle_alpha   90.00
_cell.angle_beta   90.00
_cell.angle_gamma   90.00
#
_symmetry.space_group_name_H-M   'P 1'
#
loop_
_entity.id
_entity.type
_entity.pdbx_description
1 polymer ?
#
loop_
_entity_poly.entity_id
_entity_poly.type
_entity_poly.pdbx_seq_one_letter_code
_entity_poly.pdbx_strand_id
1 'polypeptide(L)'
;MLQIKRWGHCIILIAIAVELILWPSLENLIGCGMTLICWIIFSKIGLNETTIKEHIFSWLVFLSMSLYRILPLLATLLECHSIGYNFVNPIETYLGETCLFLISALAFYLATNQKKALTSLKIRLYKCGFYDRVSDNTIWCLGILGLIIRFYLMSTHIQIGDIIGKALSGFTFFQYAPIMLFFHLYIK
;
A
#
# COMPACT_ATOMS: atom_id res chain seq x y z
N MET A 1 -17.71 -10.72 8.86
CA MET A 1 -17.51 -9.41 8.17
C MET A 1 -18.63 -8.40 8.37
N LEU A 2 -19.92 -8.78 8.40
CA LEU A 2 -21.04 -7.83 8.53
C LEU A 2 -20.92 -6.92 9.77
N GLN A 3 -20.49 -7.48 10.91
CA GLN A 3 -20.26 -6.73 12.14
C GLN A 3 -19.16 -5.67 11.97
N ILE A 4 -18.02 -5.99 11.35
CA ILE A 4 -16.92 -5.04 11.08
C ILE A 4 -17.42 -3.87 10.24
N LYS A 5 -18.21 -4.13 9.20
CA LYS A 5 -18.79 -3.08 8.36
C LYS A 5 -19.71 -2.17 9.17
N ARG A 6 -20.57 -2.76 10.01
CA ARG A 6 -21.51 -2.02 10.88
C ARG A 6 -20.77 -1.13 11.88
N TRP A 7 -19.82 -1.69 12.62
CA TRP A 7 -19.03 -0.94 13.61
C TRP A 7 -18.21 0.16 12.96
N GLY A 8 -17.53 -0.13 11.85
CA GLY A 8 -16.75 0.89 11.15
C GLY A 8 -17.61 2.00 10.56
N HIS A 9 -18.80 1.69 10.01
CA HIS A 9 -19.74 2.74 9.60
C HIS A 9 -20.15 3.63 10.78
N CYS A 10 -20.47 3.06 11.94
CA CYS A 10 -20.82 3.83 13.12
C CYS A 10 -19.66 4.73 13.57
N ILE A 11 -18.44 4.18 13.69
CA ILE A 11 -17.26 4.94 14.15
C ILE A 11 -16.96 6.11 13.20
N ILE A 12 -16.94 5.87 11.88
CA ILE A 12 -16.63 6.91 10.91
C ILE A 12 -17.71 7.99 10.88
N LEU A 13 -18.99 7.63 10.97
CA LEU A 13 -20.07 8.62 10.99
C LEU A 13 -20.03 9.48 12.26
N ILE A 14 -19.75 8.87 13.41
CA ILE A 14 -19.60 9.61 14.68
C ILE A 14 -18.39 10.55 14.59
N ALA A 15 -17.25 10.06 14.10
CA ALA A 15 -16.04 10.86 13.94
C ALA A 15 -16.29 12.08 13.02
N ILE A 16 -16.93 11.88 11.87
CA ILE A 16 -17.30 12.97 10.95
C ILE A 16 -18.24 13.98 11.63
N ALA A 17 -19.25 13.50 12.35
CA ALA A 17 -20.19 14.38 13.04
C ALA A 17 -19.49 15.24 14.10
N VAL A 18 -18.61 14.63 14.90
CA VAL A 18 -17.83 15.35 15.93
C VAL A 18 -16.87 16.35 15.29
N GLU A 19 -16.14 15.96 14.25
CA GLU A 19 -15.19 16.81 13.52
C GLU A 19 -15.88 18.07 12.96
N LEU A 20 -17.04 17.91 12.33
CA LEU A 20 -17.78 19.04 11.74
C LEU A 20 -18.45 19.95 12.78
N ILE A 21 -18.78 19.42 13.96
CA ILE A 21 -19.31 20.23 15.08
C ILE A 21 -18.18 21.05 15.72
N LEU A 22 -17.01 20.43 15.93
CA LEU A 22 -15.88 21.09 16.60
C LEU A 22 -15.15 22.09 15.67
N TRP A 23 -14.98 21.73 14.40
CA TRP A 23 -14.28 22.57 13.40
C TRP A 23 -15.09 22.69 12.11
N PRO A 24 -16.15 23.52 12.10
CA PRO A 24 -16.99 23.71 10.92
C PRO A 24 -16.25 24.54 9.86
N SER A 25 -15.62 23.87 8.90
CA SER A 25 -14.97 24.50 7.75
C SER A 25 -15.25 23.73 6.46
N LEU A 26 -15.18 24.42 5.31
CA LEU A 26 -15.32 23.78 4.00
C LEU A 26 -14.22 22.72 3.78
N GLU A 27 -13.01 23.00 4.26
CA GLU A 27 -11.86 22.11 4.17
C GLU A 27 -12.12 20.80 4.90
N ASN A 28 -12.63 20.89 6.13
CA ASN A 28 -12.94 19.72 6.94
C ASN A 28 -14.13 18.93 6.39
N LEU A 29 -15.11 19.62 5.78
CA LEU A 29 -16.19 18.96 5.06
C LEU A 29 -15.67 18.10 3.90
N ILE A 30 -14.73 18.63 3.12
CA ILE A 30 -14.11 17.90 2.01
C ILE A 30 -13.25 16.74 2.53
N GLY A 31 -12.47 16.94 3.58
CA GLY A 31 -11.66 15.88 4.22
C GLY A 31 -12.51 14.76 4.83
N CYS A 32 -13.61 15.11 5.49
CA CYS A 32 -14.61 14.15 5.96
C CYS A 32 -15.25 13.39 4.80
N GLY A 33 -15.56 14.08 3.70
CA GLY A 33 -16.07 13.48 2.47
C GLY A 33 -15.11 12.45 1.87
N MET A 34 -13.82 12.79 1.77
CA MET A 34 -12.76 11.85 1.35
C MET A 34 -12.76 10.59 2.23
N THR A 35 -12.75 10.77 3.55
CA THR A 35 -12.73 9.65 4.51
C THR A 35 -13.96 8.76 4.36
N LEU A 36 -15.14 9.36 4.18
CA LEU A 36 -16.40 8.65 3.98
C LEU A 36 -16.41 7.84 2.67
N ILE A 37 -16.00 8.47 1.56
CA ILE A 37 -15.87 7.80 0.25
C ILE A 37 -14.91 6.62 0.37
N CYS A 38 -13.74 6.85 1.00
CA CYS A 38 -12.73 5.83 1.19
C CYS A 38 -13.28 4.62 1.96
N TRP A 39 -13.96 4.86 3.09
CA TRP A 39 -14.57 3.81 3.90
C TRP A 39 -15.67 3.05 3.16
N ILE A 40 -16.57 3.73 2.43
CA ILE A 40 -17.64 3.07 1.68
C ILE A 40 -17.07 2.12 0.62
N ILE A 41 -16.06 2.55 -0.13
CA ILE A 41 -15.43 1.73 -1.16
C ILE A 41 -14.67 0.56 -0.53
N PHE A 42 -13.86 0.83 0.49
CA PHE A 42 -13.09 -0.20 1.20
C PHE A 42 -14.00 -1.24 1.85
N SER A 43 -15.10 -0.81 2.48
CA SER A 43 -16.06 -1.73 3.10
C SER A 43 -16.82 -2.59 2.09
N LYS A 44 -17.04 -2.11 0.85
CA LYS A 44 -17.66 -2.90 -0.23
C LYS A 44 -16.67 -3.86 -0.88
N ILE A 45 -15.49 -3.39 -1.28
CA ILE A 45 -14.55 -4.13 -2.12
C ILE A 45 -13.47 -4.85 -1.29
N GLY A 46 -12.87 -4.15 -0.32
CA GLY A 46 -11.77 -4.65 0.50
C GLY A 46 -12.23 -5.62 1.59
N LEU A 47 -13.36 -5.36 2.25
CA LEU A 47 -13.93 -6.26 3.27
C LEU A 47 -14.80 -7.35 2.64
N ASN A 48 -14.19 -8.17 1.78
CA ASN A 48 -14.77 -9.39 1.22
C ASN A 48 -13.85 -10.59 1.50
N GLU A 49 -14.40 -11.66 2.06
CA GLU A 49 -13.65 -12.81 2.56
C GLU A 49 -12.91 -13.55 1.45
N THR A 50 -13.53 -13.66 0.27
CA THR A 50 -12.89 -14.27 -0.91
C THR A 50 -11.67 -13.47 -1.34
N THR A 51 -11.79 -12.14 -1.39
CA THR A 51 -10.69 -11.24 -1.77
C THR A 51 -9.52 -11.34 -0.79
N ILE A 52 -9.80 -11.40 0.52
CA ILE A 52 -8.74 -11.53 1.54
C ILE A 52 -8.00 -12.87 1.39
N LYS A 53 -8.73 -13.97 1.20
CA LYS A 53 -8.13 -15.31 1.11
C LYS A 53 -7.36 -15.53 -0.20
N GLU A 54 -7.90 -15.07 -1.32
CA GLU A 54 -7.31 -15.30 -2.65
C GLU A 54 -6.22 -14.28 -3.01
N HIS A 55 -6.28 -13.07 -2.45
CA HIS A 55 -5.43 -11.95 -2.85
C HIS A 55 -4.85 -11.17 -1.64
N ILE A 56 -4.32 -11.88 -0.65
CA ILE A 56 -3.85 -11.30 0.63
C ILE A 56 -2.85 -10.15 0.46
N PHE A 57 -1.87 -10.26 -0.45
CA PHE A 57 -0.86 -9.22 -0.66
C PHE A 57 -1.46 -7.96 -1.27
N SER A 58 -2.25 -8.10 -2.34
CA SER A 58 -2.96 -6.97 -2.94
C SER A 58 -3.94 -6.33 -1.95
N TRP A 59 -4.58 -7.15 -1.11
CA TRP A 59 -5.48 -6.69 -0.08
C TRP A 59 -4.75 -5.90 1.02
N LEU A 60 -3.56 -6.33 1.45
CA LEU A 60 -2.75 -5.58 2.44
C LEU A 60 -2.33 -4.20 1.91
N VAL A 61 -1.95 -4.10 0.64
CA VAL A 61 -1.64 -2.82 -0.01
C VAL A 61 -2.89 -1.93 -0.10
N PHE A 62 -4.03 -2.52 -0.44
CA PHE A 62 -5.29 -1.77 -0.50
C PHE A 62 -5.74 -1.32 0.90
N LEU A 63 -5.58 -2.18 1.91
CA LEU A 63 -5.83 -1.87 3.31
C LEU A 63 -4.95 -0.70 3.78
N SER A 64 -3.64 -0.72 3.52
CA SER A 64 -2.74 0.37 3.93
C SER A 64 -3.14 1.69 3.26
N MET A 65 -3.50 1.66 1.98
CA MET A 65 -3.98 2.83 1.24
C MET A 65 -5.30 3.39 1.78
N SER A 66 -6.22 2.53 2.22
CA SER A 66 -7.46 2.96 2.85
C SER A 66 -7.23 3.52 4.26
N LEU A 67 -6.43 2.83 5.08
CA LEU A 67 -6.14 3.24 6.45
C LEU A 67 -5.40 4.58 6.49
N TYR A 68 -4.48 4.83 5.56
CA TYR A 68 -3.79 6.12 5.44
C TYR A 68 -4.75 7.33 5.34
N ARG A 69 -5.95 7.13 4.78
CA ARG A 69 -6.95 8.20 4.60
C ARG A 69 -8.03 8.22 5.69
N ILE A 70 -8.18 7.11 6.42
CA ILE A 70 -9.18 6.97 7.48
C ILE A 70 -8.60 7.33 8.86
N LEU A 71 -7.37 6.88 9.12
CA LEU A 71 -6.71 7.08 10.41
C LEU A 71 -6.50 8.56 10.76
N PRO A 72 -6.16 9.47 9.83
CA PRO A 72 -5.97 10.88 10.18
C PRO A 72 -7.19 11.48 10.88
N LEU A 73 -8.42 11.25 10.38
CA LEU A 73 -9.64 11.73 11.05
C LEU A 73 -9.75 11.24 12.49
N LEU A 74 -9.46 9.96 12.74
CA LEU A 74 -9.55 9.38 14.07
C LEU A 74 -8.42 9.88 14.99
N ALA A 75 -7.21 10.01 14.45
CA ALA A 75 -6.04 10.45 15.20
C ALA A 75 -6.14 11.93 15.58
N THR A 76 -6.52 12.80 14.64
CA THR A 76 -6.64 14.24 14.91
C THR A 76 -7.76 14.53 15.90
N LEU A 77 -8.87 13.77 15.86
CA LEU A 77 -9.91 13.84 16.89
C LEU A 77 -9.41 13.48 18.29
N LEU A 78 -8.57 12.45 18.41
CA LEU A 78 -7.95 12.07 19.69
C LEU A 78 -6.96 13.12 20.20
N GLU A 79 -6.27 13.80 19.28
CA GLU A 79 -5.35 14.90 19.57
C GLU A 79 -6.06 16.25 19.73
N CYS A 80 -7.39 16.31 19.58
CA CYS A 80 -8.19 17.53 19.60
C CYS A 80 -7.73 18.58 18.57
N HIS A 81 -7.35 18.12 17.38
CA HIS A 81 -6.98 18.93 16.24
C HIS A 81 -7.90 18.67 15.05
N SER A 82 -8.00 19.67 14.17
CA SER A 82 -8.70 19.53 12.89
C SER A 82 -8.03 18.48 12.00
N ILE A 83 -8.79 17.76 11.19
CA ILE A 83 -8.29 16.83 10.17
C ILE A 83 -7.32 17.49 9.16
N GLY A 84 -7.44 18.80 8.97
CA GLY A 84 -6.54 19.61 8.12
C GLY A 84 -5.35 20.21 8.86
N TYR A 85 -5.09 19.80 10.10
CA TYR A 85 -4.00 20.33 10.90
C TYR A 85 -2.64 20.12 10.18
N ASN A 86 -1.88 21.21 10.05
CA ASN A 86 -0.62 21.30 9.29
C ASN A 86 -0.73 21.18 7.75
N PHE A 87 -1.93 21.15 7.17
CA PHE A 87 -2.06 21.19 5.72
C PHE A 87 -1.92 22.63 5.20
N VAL A 88 -1.01 22.83 4.25
CA VAL A 88 -0.82 24.13 3.57
C VAL A 88 -1.96 24.37 2.58
N ASN A 89 -2.30 23.36 1.77
CA ASN A 89 -3.42 23.38 0.81
C ASN A 89 -4.36 22.18 1.07
N PRO A 90 -5.27 22.25 2.06
CA PRO A 90 -6.06 21.10 2.49
C PRO A 90 -7.00 20.58 1.40
N ILE A 91 -7.70 21.48 0.71
CA ILE A 91 -8.71 21.14 -0.31
C ILE A 91 -8.07 20.37 -1.47
N GLU A 92 -6.99 20.91 -2.05
CA GLU A 92 -6.28 20.29 -3.18
C GLU A 92 -5.75 18.90 -2.77
N THR A 93 -5.22 18.79 -1.56
CA THR A 93 -4.71 17.53 -1.02
C THR A 93 -5.83 16.49 -0.91
N TYR A 94 -6.97 16.83 -0.30
CA TYR A 94 -8.08 15.89 -0.15
C TYR A 94 -8.66 15.45 -1.50
N LEU A 95 -8.80 16.37 -2.46
CA LEU A 95 -9.30 16.04 -3.79
C LEU A 95 -8.32 15.14 -4.55
N GLY A 96 -7.02 15.47 -4.53
CA GLY A 96 -5.98 14.66 -5.15
C GLY A 96 -5.91 13.25 -4.56
N GLU A 97 -5.93 13.15 -3.23
CA GLU A 97 -5.93 11.87 -2.52
C GLU A 97 -7.18 11.03 -2.79
N THR A 98 -8.35 11.69 -2.92
CA THR A 98 -9.60 11.03 -3.31
C THR A 98 -9.50 10.47 -4.72
N CYS A 99 -9.03 11.26 -5.70
CA CYS A 99 -8.83 10.80 -7.07
C CYS A 99 -7.84 9.62 -7.14
N LEU A 100 -6.70 9.72 -6.45
CA LEU A 100 -5.70 8.65 -6.36
C LEU A 100 -6.30 7.37 -5.76
N PHE A 101 -7.12 7.51 -4.71
CA PHE A 101 -7.80 6.37 -4.10
C PHE A 101 -8.80 5.72 -5.04
N LEU A 102 -9.60 6.50 -5.76
CA LEU A 102 -10.59 5.98 -6.71
C LEU A 102 -9.92 5.17 -7.84
N ILE A 103 -8.83 5.68 -8.39
CA ILE A 103 -8.05 4.98 -9.42
C ILE A 103 -7.46 3.69 -8.84
N SER A 104 -6.89 3.75 -7.64
CA SER A 104 -6.30 2.59 -6.96
C SER A 104 -7.35 1.52 -6.63
N ALA A 105 -8.53 1.94 -6.17
CA ALA A 105 -9.65 1.06 -5.88
C ALA A 105 -10.20 0.39 -7.15
N LEU A 106 -10.27 1.13 -8.27
CA LEU A 106 -10.65 0.58 -9.57
C LEU A 106 -9.62 -0.47 -10.03
N ALA A 107 -8.34 -0.15 -9.94
CA ALA A 107 -7.26 -1.08 -10.29
C ALA A 107 -7.31 -2.35 -9.43
N PHE A 108 -7.51 -2.20 -8.11
CA PHE A 108 -7.67 -3.33 -7.19
C PHE A 108 -8.91 -4.18 -7.53
N TYR A 109 -10.05 -3.55 -7.80
CA TYR A 109 -11.27 -4.25 -8.19
C TYR A 109 -11.08 -5.05 -9.49
N LEU A 110 -10.47 -4.45 -10.51
CA LEU A 110 -10.19 -5.14 -11.77
C LEU A 110 -9.22 -6.30 -11.55
N ALA A 111 -8.14 -6.10 -10.78
CA ALA A 111 -7.15 -7.14 -10.52
C ALA A 111 -7.75 -8.36 -9.78
N THR A 112 -8.61 -8.12 -8.80
CA THR A 112 -9.23 -9.17 -7.98
C THR A 112 -10.38 -9.89 -8.69
N ASN A 113 -11.03 -9.24 -9.66
CA ASN A 113 -12.16 -9.84 -10.40
C ASN A 113 -11.70 -10.61 -11.66
N GLN A 114 -10.45 -10.43 -12.11
CA GLN A 114 -9.90 -11.07 -13.31
C GLN A 114 -9.37 -12.50 -13.02
N LYS A 115 -10.29 -13.46 -12.82
CA LYS A 115 -9.91 -14.88 -12.60
C LYS A 115 -9.16 -15.54 -13.78
N LYS A 116 -9.35 -15.06 -15.02
CA LYS A 116 -8.74 -15.65 -16.23
C LYS A 116 -7.35 -15.10 -16.56
N ALA A 117 -7.06 -13.83 -16.26
CA ALA A 117 -5.80 -13.19 -16.64
C ALA A 117 -4.61 -13.79 -15.87
N LEU A 118 -4.78 -14.04 -14.57
CA LEU A 118 -3.75 -14.67 -13.74
C LEU A 118 -3.43 -16.09 -14.20
N THR A 119 -4.43 -16.86 -14.67
CA THR A 119 -4.21 -18.22 -15.17
C THR A 119 -3.31 -18.23 -16.41
N SER A 120 -3.52 -17.30 -17.34
CA SER A 120 -2.68 -17.18 -18.54
C SER A 120 -1.25 -16.74 -18.21
N LEU A 121 -1.10 -15.73 -17.33
CA LEU A 121 0.21 -15.27 -16.86
C LEU A 121 0.94 -16.37 -16.08
N LYS A 122 0.25 -17.07 -15.19
CA LYS A 122 0.79 -18.19 -14.40
C LYS A 122 1.27 -19.32 -15.32
N ILE A 123 0.48 -19.68 -16.34
CA ILE A 123 0.88 -20.69 -17.34
C ILE A 123 2.12 -20.22 -18.11
N ARG A 124 2.18 -18.95 -18.52
CA ARG A 124 3.37 -18.39 -19.20
C ARG A 124 4.60 -18.37 -18.31
N LEU A 125 4.47 -17.91 -17.07
CA LEU A 125 5.56 -17.88 -16.08
C LEU A 125 6.04 -19.30 -15.73
N TYR A 126 5.12 -20.26 -15.64
CA TYR A 126 5.47 -21.67 -15.45
C TYR A 126 6.24 -22.22 -16.66
N LYS A 127 5.81 -21.90 -17.89
CA LYS A 127 6.55 -22.27 -19.11
C LYS A 127 7.92 -21.60 -19.22
N CYS A 128 8.10 -20.42 -18.64
CA CYS A 128 9.38 -19.72 -18.57
C CYS A 128 10.28 -20.19 -17.42
N GLY A 129 9.88 -21.21 -16.65
CA GLY A 129 10.66 -21.71 -15.52
C GLY A 129 10.78 -20.71 -14.36
N PHE A 130 9.88 -19.73 -14.27
CA PHE A 130 9.96 -18.68 -13.24
C PHE A 130 9.81 -19.24 -11.81
N TYR A 131 9.13 -20.38 -11.68
CA TYR A 131 8.95 -21.08 -10.41
C TYR A 131 10.00 -22.19 -10.19
N ASP A 132 10.90 -22.40 -11.15
CA ASP A 132 11.97 -23.36 -10.97
C ASP A 132 12.96 -22.81 -9.95
N ARG A 133 13.60 -23.73 -9.22
CA ARG A 133 14.57 -23.36 -8.18
C ARG A 133 15.66 -22.50 -8.81
N VAL A 134 15.85 -21.30 -8.26
CA VAL A 134 16.94 -20.41 -8.63
C VAL A 134 18.26 -21.13 -8.33
N SER A 135 19.16 -21.19 -9.32
CA SER A 135 20.45 -21.84 -9.14
C SER A 135 21.29 -21.15 -8.06
N ASP A 136 22.05 -21.91 -7.28
CA ASP A 136 22.89 -21.37 -6.22
C ASP A 136 23.87 -20.31 -6.76
N ASN A 137 24.36 -20.48 -8.00
CA ASN A 137 25.20 -19.50 -8.71
C ASN A 137 24.46 -18.18 -8.97
N THR A 138 23.18 -18.25 -9.35
CA THR A 138 22.37 -17.05 -9.59
C THR A 138 22.15 -16.27 -8.28
N ILE A 139 21.93 -16.95 -7.16
CA ILE A 139 21.77 -16.33 -5.83
C ILE A 139 23.06 -15.59 -5.42
N TRP A 140 24.23 -16.19 -5.66
CA TRP A 140 25.52 -15.54 -5.43
C TRP A 140 25.74 -14.32 -6.34
N CYS A 141 25.38 -14.40 -7.63
CA CYS A 141 25.44 -13.26 -8.54
C CYS A 141 24.57 -12.09 -8.07
N LEU A 142 23.35 -12.36 -7.58
CA LEU A 142 22.47 -11.34 -6.98
C LEU A 142 23.11 -10.69 -5.74
N GLY A 143 23.73 -11.50 -4.88
CA GLY A 143 24.48 -11.01 -3.71
C GLY A 143 25.61 -10.05 -4.07
N ILE A 144 26.46 -10.45 -5.02
CA ILE A 144 27.58 -9.64 -5.51
C ILE A 144 27.07 -8.34 -6.15
N LEU A 145 26.00 -8.42 -6.95
CA LEU A 145 25.38 -7.25 -7.57
C LEU A 145 24.84 -6.27 -6.53
N GLY A 146 24.15 -6.77 -5.49
CA GLY A 146 23.68 -5.96 -4.37
C GLY A 146 24.82 -5.28 -3.59
N LEU A 147 25.95 -5.96 -3.41
CA LEU A 147 27.16 -5.38 -2.80
C LEU A 147 27.78 -4.27 -3.67
N ILE A 148 27.89 -4.48 -4.99
CA ILE A 148 28.40 -3.46 -5.93
C ILE A 148 27.53 -2.20 -5.86
N ILE A 149 26.20 -2.36 -5.86
CA ILE A 149 25.26 -1.23 -5.73
C ILE A 149 25.46 -0.50 -4.40
N ARG A 150 25.66 -1.23 -3.30
CA ARG A 150 25.91 -0.62 -1.99
C ARG A 150 27.22 0.17 -1.96
N PHE A 151 28.29 -0.35 -2.56
CA PHE A 151 29.55 0.38 -2.69
C PHE A 151 29.41 1.63 -3.55
N TYR A 152 28.67 1.54 -4.66
CA TYR A 152 28.36 2.69 -5.52
C TYR A 152 27.60 3.79 -4.77
N LEU A 153 26.53 3.44 -4.07
CA LEU A 153 25.71 4.39 -3.28
C LEU A 153 26.47 4.98 -2.09
N MET A 154 27.44 4.25 -1.52
CA MET A 154 28.30 4.77 -0.45
C MET A 154 29.37 5.74 -0.98
N SER A 155 29.76 5.60 -2.24
CA SER A 155 30.70 6.49 -2.92
C SER A 155 30.06 7.78 -3.45
N THR A 156 28.74 7.81 -3.65
CA THR A 156 28.01 8.98 -4.12
C THR A 156 27.28 9.66 -2.97
N HIS A 157 27.53 10.96 -2.74
CA HIS A 157 26.69 11.74 -1.83
C HIS A 157 25.34 11.96 -2.51
N ILE A 158 24.32 11.19 -2.10
CA ILE A 158 22.97 11.26 -2.67
C ILE A 158 22.39 12.66 -2.41
N GLN A 159 22.42 13.50 -3.44
CA GLN A 159 21.75 14.80 -3.43
C GLN A 159 20.23 14.61 -3.61
N ILE A 160 19.47 15.55 -3.05
CA ILE A 160 18.01 15.60 -3.17
C ILE A 160 17.67 15.83 -4.65
N GLY A 161 17.24 14.77 -5.35
CA GLY A 161 16.87 14.82 -6.77
C GLY A 161 17.37 13.63 -7.61
N ASP A 162 18.26 12.79 -7.09
CA ASP A 162 18.79 11.66 -7.85
C ASP A 162 17.79 10.47 -7.91
N ILE A 163 17.06 10.41 -9.02
CA ILE A 163 16.09 9.35 -9.33
C ILE A 163 16.79 7.99 -9.49
N ILE A 164 18.02 7.98 -10.01
CA ILE A 164 18.78 6.75 -10.27
C ILE A 164 19.30 6.18 -8.96
N GLY A 165 19.88 7.00 -8.09
CA GLY A 165 20.31 6.59 -6.75
C GLY A 165 19.16 6.04 -5.90
N LYS A 166 17.96 6.65 -5.99
CA LYS A 166 16.75 6.15 -5.30
C LYS A 166 16.20 4.86 -5.89
N ALA A 167 16.29 4.64 -7.20
CA ALA A 167 15.93 3.37 -7.80
C ALA A 167 16.91 2.25 -7.42
N LEU A 168 18.21 2.56 -7.43
CA LEU A 168 19.28 1.63 -7.06
C LEU A 168 19.23 1.25 -5.57
N SER A 169 18.80 2.15 -4.69
CA SER A 169 18.67 1.86 -3.26
C SER A 169 17.71 0.69 -2.99
N GLY A 170 16.65 0.53 -3.80
CA GLY A 170 15.71 -0.59 -3.72
C GLY A 170 16.37 -1.95 -3.97
N PHE A 171 17.46 -2.00 -4.74
CA PHE A 171 18.18 -3.23 -5.06
C PHE A 171 19.27 -3.60 -4.04
N THR A 172 19.55 -2.74 -3.05
CA THR A 172 20.52 -3.04 -1.99
C THR A 172 20.12 -4.25 -1.14
N PHE A 173 18.83 -4.61 -1.09
CA PHE A 173 18.35 -5.80 -0.41
C PHE A 173 18.98 -7.10 -0.98
N PHE A 174 19.37 -7.12 -2.26
CA PHE A 174 19.97 -8.30 -2.87
C PHE A 174 21.31 -8.71 -2.27
N GLN A 175 22.00 -7.82 -1.55
CA GLN A 175 23.23 -8.18 -0.82
C GLN A 175 23.00 -9.31 0.19
N TYR A 176 21.77 -9.47 0.67
CA TYR A 176 21.38 -10.51 1.62
C TYR A 176 20.89 -11.80 0.94
N ALA A 177 20.82 -11.85 -0.39
CA ALA A 177 20.38 -13.04 -1.12
C ALA A 177 21.20 -14.31 -0.79
N PRO A 178 22.53 -14.27 -0.65
CA PRO A 178 23.32 -15.45 -0.26
C PRO A 178 22.98 -15.99 1.13
N ILE A 179 22.43 -15.16 2.04
CA ILE A 179 21.99 -15.60 3.37
C ILE A 179 20.86 -16.65 3.24
N MET A 180 20.04 -16.56 2.20
CA MET A 180 18.95 -17.53 1.95
C MET A 180 19.47 -18.95 1.71
N LEU A 181 20.71 -19.12 1.24
CA LEU A 181 21.33 -20.43 1.05
C LEU A 181 21.59 -21.15 2.39
N PHE A 182 21.78 -20.42 3.49
CA PHE A 182 21.97 -21.03 4.81
C PHE A 182 20.67 -21.60 5.40
N PHE A 183 19.50 -21.09 4.98
CA PHE A 183 18.20 -21.58 5.41
C PHE A 183 17.70 -22.79 4.60
N HIS A 184 18.52 -23.29 3.67
CA HIS A 184 18.21 -24.47 2.83
C HIS A 184 17.94 -25.74 3.64
N LEU A 185 18.35 -25.79 4.91
CA LEU A 185 18.15 -26.95 5.80
C LEU A 185 16.72 -27.09 6.36
N TYR A 186 15.87 -26.06 6.26
CA TYR A 186 14.55 -26.03 6.93
C TYR A 186 13.34 -26.12 5.98
N ILE A 187 13.56 -26.18 4.67
CA ILE A 187 12.49 -26.32 3.68
C ILE A 187 12.75 -27.62 2.90
N LYS A 188 12.24 -28.73 3.43
CA LYS A 188 12.08 -29.99 2.71
C LYS A 188 10.62 -30.16 2.32
#